data_AF-A0A836WY60-F1
#
_entry.id   AF-A0A836WY60-F1
#
_cell.length_a   1.000
_cell.length_b   1.000
_cell.length_c   1.000
_cell.angle_alpha   90.00
_cell.angle_beta   90.00
_cell.angle_gamma   90.00
#
_symmetry.space_group_name_H-M   'P 1'
#
loop_
_entity.id
_entity.type
_entity.pdbx_description
1 polymer ?
#
loop_
_entity_poly.entity_id
_entity_poly.type
_entity_poly.pdbx_seq_one_letter_code
_entity_poly.pdbx_strand_id
1 'polypeptide(L)'
;ETGVPVFAWKGETDDEFWWCIDQTIRGPENWVPNLILDDGGDLTQVMHEKTPELLEGVRGLSEETTTGVHRLYEMESAGTLKVPAFNVNDSVTKSKFDNLYGCRESLVDGIKRATDVMVAGKVAVVAGYGDVGKG
;
A
#
# COMPACT_ATOMS: atom_id res chain seq x y z
N GLU A 1 -23.79 -3.15 9.04
CA GLU A 1 -22.32 -3.01 9.06
C GLU A 1 -21.77 -3.87 10.18
N THR A 2 -20.61 -4.48 10.00
CA THR A 2 -20.06 -5.56 10.85
C THR A 2 -19.45 -5.09 12.17
N GLY A 3 -19.50 -3.78 12.47
CA GLY A 3 -18.87 -3.19 13.65
C GLY A 3 -17.36 -3.00 13.52
N VAL A 4 -16.78 -3.21 12.33
CA VAL A 4 -15.37 -2.93 12.04
C VAL A 4 -15.22 -1.43 11.76
N PRO A 5 -14.36 -0.70 12.51
CA PRO A 5 -14.06 0.68 12.18
C PRO A 5 -13.36 0.79 10.82
N VAL A 6 -13.93 1.58 9.92
CA VAL A 6 -13.38 1.83 8.58
C VAL A 6 -13.44 3.33 8.33
N PHE A 7 -12.29 3.91 7.99
CA PHE A 7 -12.14 5.32 7.66
C PHE A 7 -11.64 5.37 6.21
N ALA A 8 -12.58 5.27 5.27
CA ALA A 8 -12.27 5.28 3.85
C ALA A 8 -13.51 5.63 3.01
N TRP A 9 -13.36 6.50 2.01
CA TRP A 9 -14.35 6.72 0.96
C TRP A 9 -13.69 7.16 -0.35
N LYS A 10 -14.38 6.90 -1.47
CA LYS A 10 -13.88 7.34 -2.78
C LYS A 10 -14.03 8.86 -2.92
N GLY A 11 -12.92 9.54 -3.19
CA GLY A 11 -12.91 11.00 -3.41
C GLY A 11 -12.55 11.82 -2.18
N GLU A 12 -11.80 11.24 -1.24
CA GLU A 12 -11.12 11.96 -0.16
C GLU A 12 -10.23 13.09 -0.68
N THR A 13 -10.12 14.14 0.13
CA THR A 13 -9.06 15.14 0.07
C THR A 13 -7.78 14.61 0.73
N ASP A 14 -6.63 15.24 0.43
CA ASP A 14 -5.35 14.85 1.05
C ASP A 14 -5.39 14.93 2.59
N ASP A 15 -6.08 15.92 3.15
CA ASP A 15 -6.24 16.07 4.60
C ASP A 15 -7.08 14.93 5.20
N GLU A 16 -8.15 14.51 4.51
CA GLU A 16 -9.00 13.39 4.92
C GLU A 16 -8.23 12.07 4.86
N PHE A 17 -7.41 11.86 3.83
CA PHE A 17 -6.56 10.66 3.70
C PHE A 17 -5.63 10.49 4.90
N TRP A 18 -4.89 11.54 5.27
CA TRP A 18 -4.00 11.48 6.43
C TRP A 18 -4.78 11.35 7.74
N TRP A 19 -5.94 12.02 7.85
CA TRP A 19 -6.83 11.87 8.99
C TRP A 19 -7.31 10.42 9.15
N CYS A 20 -7.67 9.75 8.06
CA CYS A 20 -8.09 8.35 8.04
C CYS A 20 -6.98 7.44 8.56
N ILE A 21 -5.73 7.62 8.12
CA ILE A 21 -4.57 6.87 8.64
C ILE A 21 -4.42 7.10 10.14
N ASP A 22 -4.47 8.35 10.60
CA ASP A 22 -4.32 8.70 12.02
C ASP A 22 -5.40 8.01 12.89
N GLN A 23 -6.63 7.83 12.38
CA GLN A 23 -7.70 7.12 13.10
C GLN A 23 -7.38 5.63 13.34
N THR A 24 -6.47 5.04 12.58
CA THR A 24 -6.08 3.62 12.74
C THR A 24 -4.99 3.40 13.79
N ILE A 25 -4.32 4.46 14.26
CA ILE A 25 -3.19 4.37 15.21
C ILE A 25 -3.67 4.33 16.66
N ARG A 26 -4.78 5.01 16.98
CA ARG A 26 -5.36 5.05 18.33
C ARG A 26 -6.86 4.79 18.28
N GLY A 27 -7.28 3.72 18.94
CA GLY A 27 -8.68 3.31 19.02
C GLY A 27 -9.33 3.64 20.37
N PRO A 28 -10.61 3.25 20.55
CA PRO A 28 -11.31 3.32 21.82
C PRO A 28 -10.56 2.57 22.94
N GLU A 29 -10.81 2.96 24.20
CA GLU A 29 -10.25 2.29 25.39
C GLU A 29 -8.72 2.20 25.41
N ASN A 30 -8.04 3.20 24.82
CA ASN A 30 -6.58 3.25 24.68
C ASN A 30 -5.99 2.12 23.83
N TRP A 31 -6.79 1.51 22.96
CA TRP A 31 -6.29 0.52 22.01
C TRP A 31 -5.25 1.14 21.08
N VAL A 32 -4.16 0.41 20.85
CA VAL A 32 -3.12 0.73 19.87
C VAL A 32 -2.76 -0.56 19.10
N PRO A 33 -2.32 -0.46 17.84
CA PRO A 33 -2.00 -1.63 17.04
C PRO A 33 -0.79 -2.38 17.61
N ASN A 34 -0.84 -3.70 17.50
CA ASN A 34 0.31 -4.59 17.77
C ASN A 34 0.82 -5.28 16.50
N LEU A 35 0.20 -5.01 15.36
CA LEU A 35 0.56 -5.46 14.01
C LEU A 35 0.19 -4.35 13.04
N ILE A 36 0.97 -4.23 11.97
CA ILE A 36 0.70 -3.31 10.86
C ILE A 36 0.55 -4.15 9.59
N LEU A 37 -0.50 -3.87 8.81
CA LEU A 37 -0.67 -4.41 7.47
C LEU A 37 -0.71 -3.20 6.54
N ASP A 38 0.27 -3.10 5.65
CA ASP A 38 0.55 -1.88 4.89
C ASP A 38 0.63 -2.16 3.39
N ASP A 39 0.26 -1.14 2.61
CA ASP A 39 0.28 -1.12 1.16
C ASP A 39 0.77 0.27 0.73
N GLY A 40 2.06 0.36 0.37
CA GLY A 40 2.73 1.61 0.00
C GLY A 40 3.62 2.18 1.11
N GLY A 41 3.44 1.75 2.36
CA GLY A 41 4.31 2.08 3.49
C GLY A 41 3.95 3.37 4.24
N ASP A 42 2.81 3.99 3.95
CA ASP A 42 2.46 5.29 4.53
C ASP A 42 2.11 5.18 6.03
N LEU A 43 1.38 4.15 6.45
CA LEU A 43 1.11 3.92 7.88
C LEU A 43 2.39 3.63 8.64
N THR A 44 3.26 2.79 8.06
CA THR A 44 4.58 2.48 8.62
C THR A 44 5.41 3.75 8.81
N GLN A 45 5.48 4.60 7.79
CA GLN A 45 6.22 5.87 7.85
C GLN A 45 5.65 6.79 8.93
N VAL A 46 4.33 7.01 8.93
CA VAL A 46 3.66 7.88 9.92
C VAL A 46 3.94 7.41 11.33
N MET A 47 3.85 6.10 11.61
CA MET A 47 4.13 5.58 12.95
C MET A 47 5.61 5.70 13.34
N HIS A 48 6.56 5.53 12.42
CA HIS A 48 7.98 5.71 12.70
C HIS A 48 8.36 7.16 12.99
N GLU A 49 7.69 8.11 12.34
CA GLU A 49 7.98 9.54 12.46
C GLU A 49 7.23 10.21 13.61
N LYS A 50 5.91 9.97 13.73
CA LYS A 50 5.03 10.70 14.66
C LYS A 50 4.81 10.00 15.99
N THR A 51 4.78 8.67 16.01
CA THR A 51 4.50 7.88 17.23
C THR A 51 5.51 6.75 17.43
N PRO A 52 6.83 7.03 17.40
CA PRO A 52 7.86 6.01 17.49
C PRO A 52 7.80 5.18 18.78
N GLU A 53 7.23 5.73 19.85
CA GLU A 53 7.05 5.07 21.14
C GLU A 53 6.01 3.93 21.07
N LEU A 54 5.03 4.01 20.17
CA LEU A 54 4.02 2.96 20.03
C LEU A 54 4.58 1.70 19.36
N LEU A 55 5.66 1.83 18.60
CA LEU A 55 6.28 0.72 17.88
C LEU A 55 6.89 -0.33 18.81
N GLU A 56 7.18 0.01 20.08
CA GLU A 56 7.61 -0.98 21.08
C GLU A 56 6.55 -2.07 21.32
N GLY A 57 5.26 -1.75 21.12
CA GLY A 57 4.14 -2.69 21.21
C GLY A 57 3.84 -3.44 19.91
N VAL A 58 4.46 -3.05 18.79
CA VAL A 58 4.20 -3.63 17.46
C VAL A 58 5.13 -4.81 17.23
N ARG A 59 4.54 -5.98 16.97
CA ARG A 59 5.27 -7.25 16.78
C ARG A 59 5.89 -7.40 15.40
N GLY A 60 5.37 -6.66 14.44
CA GLY A 60 5.86 -6.65 13.07
C GLY A 60 4.84 -6.09 12.09
N LEU A 61 5.26 -6.00 10.84
CA LEU A 61 4.45 -5.52 9.74
C LEU A 61 4.55 -6.42 8.51
N SER A 62 3.54 -6.35 7.63
CA SER A 62 3.59 -6.95 6.29
C SER A 62 3.29 -5.88 5.25
N GLU A 63 4.15 -5.76 4.24
CA GLU A 63 4.04 -4.77 3.17
C GLU A 63 3.84 -5.43 1.81
N GLU A 64 2.83 -4.96 1.08
CA GLU A 64 2.33 -5.60 -0.13
C GLU A 64 2.95 -5.06 -1.43
N THR A 65 3.43 -3.82 -1.48
CA THR A 65 3.82 -3.18 -2.74
C THR A 65 5.31 -3.08 -2.96
N THR A 66 5.70 -2.91 -4.23
CA THR A 66 7.10 -2.68 -4.60
C THR A 66 7.65 -1.40 -3.96
N THR A 67 6.88 -0.30 -3.94
CA THR A 67 7.32 0.98 -3.35
C THR A 67 7.49 0.87 -1.84
N GLY A 68 6.52 0.32 -1.12
CA GLY A 68 6.62 0.16 0.32
C GLY A 68 7.77 -0.75 0.72
N VAL A 69 7.99 -1.86 -0.01
CA VAL A 69 9.13 -2.75 0.21
C VAL A 69 10.47 -2.04 0.02
N HIS A 70 10.60 -1.19 -1.01
CA HIS A 70 11.81 -0.40 -1.20
C HIS A 70 12.08 0.54 -0.01
N ARG A 71 11.05 1.22 0.50
CA ARG A 71 11.16 2.07 1.70
C ARG A 71 11.62 1.25 2.91
N LEU A 72 11.08 0.04 3.10
CA LEU A 72 11.49 -0.84 4.20
C LEU A 72 12.97 -1.24 4.11
N TYR A 73 13.47 -1.59 2.92
CA TYR A 73 14.90 -1.90 2.73
C TYR A 73 15.80 -0.68 2.94
N GLU A 74 15.35 0.52 2.57
CA GLU A 74 16.06 1.77 2.86
C GLU A 74 16.13 2.02 4.37
N MET A 75 15.01 1.85 5.07
CA MET A 75 14.94 1.99 6.53
C MET A 75 15.80 0.95 7.25
N GLU A 76 15.79 -0.31 6.81
CA GLU A 76 16.64 -1.39 7.32
C GLU A 76 18.12 -1.07 7.12
N SER A 77 18.51 -0.67 5.91
CA SER A 77 19.89 -0.30 5.56
C SER A 77 20.39 0.91 6.38
N ALA A 78 19.49 1.84 6.69
CA ALA A 78 19.78 2.99 7.55
C ALA A 78 19.73 2.68 9.06
N GLY A 79 19.32 1.47 9.47
CA GLY A 79 19.14 1.10 10.89
C GLY A 79 17.98 1.84 11.58
N THR A 80 17.02 2.34 10.79
CA THR A 80 15.87 3.13 11.28
C THR A 80 14.58 2.32 11.38
N LEU A 81 14.52 1.14 10.75
CA LEU A 81 13.39 0.23 10.86
C LEU A 81 13.33 -0.36 12.28
N LYS A 82 12.23 -0.10 13.01
CA LYS A 82 12.11 -0.46 14.43
C LYS A 82 11.40 -1.78 14.70
N VAL A 83 10.72 -2.33 13.70
CA VAL A 83 9.93 -3.56 13.83
C VAL A 83 10.25 -4.55 12.71
N PRO A 84 10.14 -5.87 12.94
CA PRO A 84 10.30 -6.85 11.87
C PRO A 84 9.28 -6.64 10.75
N ALA A 85 9.70 -6.84 9.50
CA ALA A 85 8.87 -6.62 8.33
C ALA A 85 8.86 -7.83 7.39
N PHE A 86 7.68 -8.21 6.89
CA PHE A 86 7.53 -9.14 5.78
C PHE A 86 7.35 -8.39 4.47
N ASN A 87 8.28 -8.64 3.53
CA ASN A 87 8.11 -8.32 2.13
C ASN A 87 7.14 -9.34 1.51
N VAL A 88 5.86 -8.97 1.39
CA VAL A 88 4.84 -9.82 0.76
C VAL A 88 4.91 -9.68 -0.76
N ASN A 89 5.24 -8.49 -1.26
CA ASN A 89 5.32 -8.18 -2.69
C ASN A 89 6.13 -9.24 -3.48
N ASP A 90 7.31 -9.60 -2.96
CA ASP A 90 8.25 -10.48 -3.68
C ASP A 90 7.95 -11.97 -3.54
N SER A 91 6.86 -12.32 -2.85
CA SER A 91 6.30 -13.67 -2.96
C SER A 91 5.90 -13.93 -4.41
N VAL A 92 6.22 -15.12 -4.94
CA VAL A 92 5.94 -15.48 -6.35
C VAL A 92 4.45 -15.36 -6.67
N THR A 93 3.61 -15.82 -5.74
CA THR A 93 2.14 -15.76 -5.87
C THR A 93 1.56 -14.35 -5.76
N LYS A 94 2.36 -13.36 -5.35
CA LYS A 94 1.98 -11.95 -5.32
C LYS A 94 2.49 -11.26 -6.57
N SER A 95 3.81 -11.02 -6.65
CA SER A 95 4.47 -10.32 -7.76
C SER A 95 4.07 -10.83 -9.15
N LYS A 96 4.00 -12.16 -9.36
CA LYS A 96 3.70 -12.73 -10.69
C LYS A 96 2.23 -12.87 -11.00
N PHE A 97 1.35 -12.60 -10.05
CA PHE A 97 -0.10 -12.67 -10.26
C PHE A 97 -0.72 -11.29 -10.23
N ASP A 98 -0.64 -10.61 -9.09
CA ASP A 98 -1.24 -9.30 -8.88
C ASP A 98 -0.65 -8.28 -9.85
N ASN A 99 0.65 -8.00 -9.75
CA ASN A 99 1.30 -6.97 -10.57
C ASN A 99 1.21 -7.28 -12.07
N LEU A 100 1.33 -8.55 -12.47
CA LEU A 100 1.35 -8.93 -13.89
C LEU A 100 -0.05 -9.16 -14.46
N TYR A 101 -0.78 -10.14 -13.92
CA TYR A 101 -2.07 -10.54 -14.48
C TYR A 101 -3.19 -9.60 -14.04
N GLY A 102 -3.10 -9.00 -12.85
CA GLY A 102 -4.04 -7.98 -12.39
C GLY A 102 -4.01 -6.73 -13.27
N CYS A 103 -2.82 -6.18 -13.55
CA CYS A 103 -2.69 -5.00 -14.42
C CYS A 103 -3.10 -5.28 -15.88
N ARG A 104 -2.81 -6.48 -16.40
CA ARG A 104 -3.23 -6.90 -17.74
C ARG A 104 -4.74 -6.81 -17.97
N GLU A 105 -5.52 -7.08 -16.92
CA GLU A 105 -6.99 -7.05 -17.00
C GLU A 105 -7.55 -5.68 -16.60
N SER A 106 -7.04 -5.08 -15.53
CA SER A 106 -7.60 -3.86 -14.93
C SER A 106 -7.23 -2.56 -15.65
N LEU A 107 -6.07 -2.49 -16.31
CA LEU A 107 -5.61 -1.26 -16.99
C LEU A 107 -6.59 -0.82 -18.09
N VAL A 108 -6.92 -1.75 -18.99
CA VAL A 108 -7.81 -1.47 -20.11
C VAL A 108 -9.23 -1.25 -19.61
N ASP A 109 -9.66 -1.96 -18.56
CA ASP A 109 -10.97 -1.75 -17.94
C ASP A 109 -11.13 -0.31 -17.42
N GLY A 110 -10.14 0.20 -16.67
CA GLY A 110 -10.14 1.58 -16.19
C GLY A 110 -10.23 2.62 -17.33
N ILE A 111 -9.39 2.47 -18.36
CA ILE A 111 -9.41 3.36 -19.54
C ILE A 111 -10.78 3.32 -20.23
N LYS A 112 -11.36 2.13 -20.38
CA LYS A 112 -12.65 1.94 -21.04
C LYS A 112 -13.78 2.58 -20.25
N ARG A 113 -13.90 2.30 -18.95
CA ARG A 113 -14.95 2.91 -18.10
C ARG A 113 -14.86 4.44 -18.06
N ALA A 114 -13.66 4.99 -18.17
CA ALA A 114 -13.45 6.43 -18.10
C ALA A 114 -13.72 7.15 -19.43
N THR A 115 -13.51 6.51 -20.57
CA THR A 115 -13.42 7.21 -21.87
C THR A 115 -14.15 6.54 -23.03
N ASP A 116 -14.59 5.29 -22.86
CA ASP A 116 -15.14 4.42 -23.92
C ASP A 116 -14.25 4.29 -25.18
N VAL A 117 -12.97 4.67 -25.08
CA VAL A 117 -12.10 4.83 -26.25
C VAL A 117 -11.81 3.50 -26.96
N MET A 118 -11.83 3.48 -28.29
CA MET A 118 -11.35 2.33 -29.07
C MET A 118 -9.82 2.20 -28.95
N VAL A 119 -9.29 1.04 -28.53
CA VAL A 119 -7.84 0.87 -28.35
C VAL A 119 -7.15 0.44 -29.65
N ALA A 120 -7.82 -0.37 -30.48
CA ALA A 120 -7.26 -0.89 -31.72
C ALA A 120 -6.85 0.25 -32.69
N GLY A 121 -5.66 0.11 -33.29
CA GLY A 121 -5.09 1.09 -34.22
C GLY A 121 -4.45 2.31 -33.56
N LYS A 122 -4.46 2.42 -32.22
CA LYS A 122 -3.77 3.49 -31.50
C LYS A 122 -2.32 3.11 -31.20
N VAL A 123 -1.49 4.15 -31.09
CA VAL A 123 -0.16 4.04 -30.48
C VAL A 123 -0.33 4.23 -28.97
N ALA A 124 0.11 3.27 -28.19
CA ALA A 124 0.19 3.35 -26.73
C ALA A 124 1.66 3.27 -26.30
N VAL A 125 2.05 4.09 -25.34
CA VAL A 125 3.41 4.09 -24.77
C VAL A 125 3.29 3.62 -23.32
N VAL A 126 3.99 2.54 -22.98
CA VAL A 126 4.09 2.02 -21.61
C VAL A 126 5.48 2.37 -21.09
N ALA A 127 5.55 3.20 -20.06
CA ALA A 127 6.80 3.62 -19.45
C ALA A 127 7.21 2.66 -18.33
N GLY A 128 8.19 1.81 -18.62
CA GLY A 128 8.69 0.76 -17.72
C GLY A 128 8.21 -0.63 -18.12
N TYR A 129 9.10 -1.63 -18.00
CA TYR A 129 8.82 -3.02 -18.41
C TYR A 129 9.10 -4.02 -17.26
N GLY A 130 8.75 -3.61 -16.04
CA GLY A 130 8.70 -4.46 -14.84
C GLY A 130 7.57 -5.49 -14.92
N ASP A 131 7.09 -6.01 -13.79
CA ASP A 131 5.94 -6.93 -13.81
C ASP A 131 4.65 -6.21 -14.24
N VAL A 132 4.37 -5.02 -13.68
CA VAL A 132 3.24 -4.16 -14.08
C VAL A 132 3.28 -3.80 -15.56
N GLY A 133 4.41 -3.29 -16.05
CA GLY A 133 4.53 -2.86 -17.45
C GLY A 133 4.54 -3.99 -18.49
N LYS A 134 4.71 -5.24 -18.04
CA LYS A 134 4.54 -6.43 -18.89
C LYS A 134 3.08 -6.88 -18.98
N GLY A 135 2.26 -6.53 -17.99
CA GLY A 135 0.82 -6.83 -17.97
C GLY A 135 0.08 -5.96 -18.96
#